data_AF-A0A0J0YSY8-F1
#
_entry.id   AF-A0A0J0YSY8-F1
#
_cell.length_a   1.000
_cell.length_b   1.000
_cell.length_c   1.000
_cell.angle_alpha   90.00
_cell.angle_beta   90.00
_cell.angle_gamma   90.00
#
_symmetry.space_group_name_H-M   'P 1'
#
loop_
_entity.id
_entity.type
_entity.pdbx_description
1 polymer ?
#
loop_
_entity_poly.entity_id
_entity_poly.type
_entity_poly.pdbx_seq_one_letter_code
_entity_poly.pdbx_strand_id
1 'polypeptide(L)'
;LQQLNEQHAEKGIWAELKPIEQAILADIARNPNTSPYSQESRQRYAAALGIANVSNSNVQAAINRMERQDWINRNASRTLQINNPLLQTWILENTP
;
A
#
# COMPACT_ATOMS: atom_id res chain seq x y z
N LEU A 1 24.77 -10.90 5.30
CA LEU A 1 24.26 -11.42 4.01
C LEU A 1 22.73 -11.55 4.01
N GLN A 2 22.08 -11.97 5.10
CA GLN A 2 20.61 -12.09 5.16
C GLN A 2 19.86 -10.76 4.99
N GLN A 3 20.27 -9.69 5.69
CA GLN A 3 19.64 -8.35 5.55
C GLN A 3 19.65 -7.80 4.12
N LEU A 4 20.70 -8.09 3.33
CA LEU A 4 20.78 -7.65 1.94
C LEU A 4 19.79 -8.42 1.06
N ASN A 5 19.62 -9.71 1.32
CA ASN A 5 18.72 -10.58 0.55
C ASN A 5 17.24 -10.27 0.82
N GLU A 6 16.92 -9.89 2.07
CA GLU A 6 15.58 -9.47 2.48
C GLU A 6 15.19 -8.19 1.72
N GLN A 7 16.01 -7.12 1.78
CA GLN A 7 15.74 -5.87 1.06
C GLN A 7 15.48 -6.04 -0.45
N HIS A 8 16.09 -7.05 -1.08
CA HIS A 8 15.86 -7.37 -2.49
C HIS A 8 14.46 -7.94 -2.72
N ALA A 9 13.92 -8.70 -1.77
CA ALA A 9 12.55 -9.25 -1.84
C ALA A 9 11.50 -8.14 -1.66
N GLU A 10 11.63 -7.26 -0.67
CA GLU A 10 10.67 -6.16 -0.49
C GLU A 10 10.68 -5.17 -1.66
N LYS A 11 11.87 -4.84 -2.17
CA LYS A 11 12.01 -4.02 -3.39
C LYS A 11 11.36 -4.71 -4.60
N GLY A 12 11.46 -6.04 -4.70
CA GLY A 12 10.80 -6.83 -5.72
C GLY A 12 9.28 -6.72 -5.64
N ILE A 13 8.72 -6.96 -4.44
CA ILE A 13 7.28 -6.80 -4.18
C ILE A 13 6.83 -5.37 -4.52
N TRP A 14 7.60 -4.36 -4.10
CA TRP A 14 7.28 -2.98 -4.39
C TRP A 14 7.25 -2.67 -5.89
N ALA A 15 8.18 -3.25 -6.65
CA ALA A 15 8.24 -3.09 -8.11
C ALA A 15 7.08 -3.78 -8.84
N GLU A 16 6.46 -4.81 -8.25
CA GLU A 16 5.29 -5.50 -8.81
C GLU A 16 3.97 -4.74 -8.57
N LEU A 17 3.91 -3.90 -7.52
CA LEU A 17 2.74 -3.06 -7.23
C LEU A 17 2.49 -2.06 -8.36
N LYS A 18 1.23 -1.92 -8.76
CA LYS A 18 0.81 -0.82 -9.62
C LYS A 18 0.94 0.52 -8.89
N PRO A 19 1.05 1.65 -9.59
CA PRO A 19 1.20 2.96 -8.95
C PRO A 19 0.14 3.25 -7.88
N ILE A 20 -1.13 2.94 -8.15
CA ILE A 20 -2.21 3.14 -7.16
C ILE A 20 -2.08 2.21 -5.94
N GLU A 21 -1.56 0.99 -6.13
CA GLU A 21 -1.33 0.06 -5.03
C GLU A 21 -0.16 0.54 -4.18
N GLN A 22 0.92 1.02 -4.79
CA GLN A 22 2.03 1.68 -4.10
C GLN A 22 1.51 2.86 -3.25
N ALA A 23 0.70 3.75 -3.83
CA ALA A 23 0.15 4.91 -3.11
C ALA A 23 -0.74 4.50 -1.92
N ILE A 24 -1.60 3.50 -2.09
CA ILE A 24 -2.46 3.00 -1.00
C ILE A 24 -1.63 2.27 0.06
N LEU A 25 -0.69 1.42 -0.35
CA LEU A 25 0.12 0.62 0.57
C LEU A 25 1.05 1.51 1.41
N ALA A 26 1.62 2.55 0.82
CA ALA A 26 2.41 3.56 1.53
C ALA A 26 1.57 4.33 2.56
N ASP A 27 0.32 4.64 2.22
CA ASP A 27 -0.60 5.30 3.14
C ASP A 27 -1.02 4.37 4.29
N ILE A 28 -1.26 3.08 4.03
CA ILE A 28 -1.52 2.09 5.09
C ILE A 28 -0.31 1.94 6.01
N ALA A 29 0.91 1.90 5.45
CA ALA A 29 2.14 1.77 6.24
C ALA A 29 2.34 2.94 7.22
N ARG A 30 2.04 4.17 6.79
CA ARG A 30 2.20 5.40 7.58
C ARG A 30 1.01 5.72 8.48
N ASN A 31 -0.19 5.38 8.03
CA ASN A 31 -1.44 5.67 8.71
C ASN A 31 -2.17 4.34 8.99
N PRO A 32 -1.91 3.68 10.12
CA PRO A 32 -2.50 2.38 10.46
C PRO A 32 -4.03 2.40 10.51
N ASN A 33 -4.65 3.57 10.66
CA ASN A 33 -6.10 3.77 10.66
C ASN A 33 -6.60 4.45 9.38
N THR A 34 -5.86 4.35 8.26
CA THR A 34 -6.29 4.96 7.01
C THR A 34 -7.64 4.39 6.56
N SER A 35 -8.46 5.27 5.97
CA SER A 35 -9.73 4.91 5.34
C SER A 35 -9.60 5.16 3.84
N PRO A 36 -9.15 4.16 3.04
CA PRO A 36 -8.77 4.39 1.64
C PRO A 36 -9.88 4.93 0.75
N TYR A 37 -11.13 4.72 1.14
CA TYR A 37 -12.31 5.18 0.39
C TYR A 37 -12.69 6.62 0.72
N SER A 38 -12.14 7.19 1.81
CA SER A 38 -12.39 8.58 2.17
C SER A 38 -11.95 9.52 1.05
N GLN A 39 -12.63 10.66 0.93
CA GLN A 39 -12.25 11.67 -0.06
C GLN A 39 -10.81 12.15 0.13
N GLU A 40 -10.40 12.34 1.38
CA GLU A 40 -9.04 12.76 1.74
C GLU A 40 -7.99 11.74 1.27
N SER A 41 -8.17 10.45 1.60
CA SER A 41 -7.26 9.40 1.13
C SER A 41 -7.18 9.34 -0.40
N ARG A 42 -8.33 9.41 -1.09
CA ARG A 42 -8.35 9.41 -2.58
C ARG A 42 -7.67 10.63 -3.18
N GLN A 43 -7.74 11.79 -2.54
CA GLN A 43 -7.00 12.99 -2.95
C GLN A 43 -5.49 12.80 -2.75
N ARG A 44 -5.05 12.21 -1.63
CA ARG A 44 -3.64 11.86 -1.43
C ARG A 44 -3.13 10.89 -2.49
N TYR A 45 -3.92 9.87 -2.84
CA TYR A 45 -3.56 8.94 -3.92
C TYR A 45 -3.49 9.63 -5.27
N ALA A 46 -4.45 10.49 -5.60
CA ALA A 46 -4.44 11.24 -6.85
C ALA A 46 -3.22 12.16 -6.95
N ALA A 47 -2.87 12.85 -5.86
CA ALA A 47 -1.69 13.71 -5.79
C ALA A 47 -0.38 12.91 -5.96
N ALA A 48 -0.25 11.77 -5.28
CA ALA A 48 0.91 10.89 -5.41
C ALA A 48 1.09 10.34 -6.84
N LEU A 49 -0.02 10.18 -7.57
CA LEU A 49 -0.05 9.68 -8.94
C LEU A 49 0.07 10.79 -10.01
N GLY A 50 -0.01 12.07 -9.62
CA GLY A 50 -0.06 13.18 -10.57
C GLY A 50 -1.31 13.20 -11.45
N ILE A 51 -2.44 12.66 -10.96
CA ILE A 51 -3.71 12.60 -11.70
C ILE A 51 -4.80 13.42 -11.00
N ALA A 52 -5.87 13.74 -11.73
CA ALA A 52 -6.94 14.60 -11.22
C ALA A 52 -7.79 13.93 -10.12
N ASN A 53 -8.04 12.62 -10.21
CA ASN A 53 -8.93 11.92 -9.29
C ASN A 53 -8.65 10.41 -9.27
N VAL A 54 -8.82 9.82 -8.09
CA VAL A 54 -8.90 8.37 -7.87
C VAL A 54 -10.33 8.03 -7.48
N SER A 55 -11.01 7.19 -8.25
CA SER A 55 -12.39 6.77 -7.94
C SER A 55 -12.43 5.64 -6.92
N ASN A 56 -13.60 5.42 -6.29
CA ASN A 56 -13.82 4.29 -5.38
C ASN A 56 -13.58 2.93 -6.05
N SER A 57 -13.91 2.79 -7.34
CA SER A 57 -13.68 1.54 -8.07
C SER A 57 -12.18 1.28 -8.31
N ASN A 58 -11.37 2.33 -8.50
CA ASN A 58 -9.92 2.19 -8.58
C ASN A 58 -9.34 1.70 -7.25
N VAL A 59 -9.76 2.29 -6.13
CA VAL A 59 -9.36 1.88 -4.77
C VAL A 59 -9.77 0.43 -4.50
N GLN A 60 -11.03 0.07 -4.76
CA GLN A 60 -11.52 -1.29 -4.57
C GLN A 60 -10.73 -2.31 -5.39
N ALA A 61 -10.47 -2.00 -6.66
CA ALA A 61 -9.72 -2.90 -7.54
C ALA A 61 -8.26 -3.08 -7.09
N ALA A 62 -7.64 -2.03 -6.53
CA ALA A 62 -6.30 -2.10 -5.95
C ALA A 62 -6.30 -2.96 -4.67
N ILE A 63 -7.21 -2.70 -3.73
CA ILE A 63 -7.34 -3.49 -2.49
C ILE A 63 -7.57 -4.97 -2.81
N ASN A 64 -8.50 -5.30 -3.71
CA ASN A 64 -8.76 -6.68 -4.11
C ASN A 64 -7.56 -7.37 -4.77
N ARG A 65 -6.64 -6.62 -5.40
CA ARG A 65 -5.40 -7.19 -5.95
C ARG A 65 -4.39 -7.44 -4.84
N MET A 66 -4.20 -6.48 -3.95
CA MET A 66 -3.27 -6.63 -2.82
C MET A 66 -3.72 -7.72 -1.84
N GLU A 67 -5.01 -7.86 -1.57
CA GLU A 67 -5.57 -8.97 -0.76
C GLU A 67 -5.36 -10.33 -1.44
N ARG A 68 -5.52 -10.42 -2.77
CA ARG A 68 -5.27 -11.67 -3.53
C ARG A 68 -3.80 -12.09 -3.56
N GLN A 69 -2.89 -11.13 -3.49
CA GLN A 69 -1.45 -11.37 -3.42
C GLN A 69 -0.95 -11.54 -1.97
N ASP A 70 -1.86 -11.54 -0.99
CA ASP A 70 -1.55 -11.64 0.43
C ASP A 70 -0.61 -10.54 0.95
N TRP A 71 -0.61 -9.37 0.32
CA TRP A 71 0.19 -8.22 0.75
C TRP A 71 -0.48 -7.46 1.90
N ILE A 72 -1.82 -7.43 1.88
CA ILE A 72 -2.63 -6.82 2.93
C ILE A 72 -3.78 -7.75 3.32
N ASN A 73 -4.27 -7.58 4.54
CA ASN A 73 -5.53 -8.17 4.97
C ASN A 73 -6.30 -7.16 5.84
N ARG A 74 -7.46 -7.60 6.35
CA ARG A 74 -8.25 -6.85 7.33
C ARG A 74 -8.12 -7.49 8.69
N ASN A 75 -7.78 -6.69 9.69
CA ASN A 75 -7.77 -7.12 11.08
C ASN A 75 -9.19 -7.28 11.64
N ALA A 76 -9.31 -7.69 12.92
CA ALA A 76 -10.60 -7.88 13.60
C ALA A 76 -11.48 -6.61 13.62
N SER A 77 -10.87 -5.43 13.58
CA SER A 77 -11.54 -4.13 13.52
C SER A 77 -11.89 -3.68 12.09
N ARG A 78 -11.71 -4.55 11.09
CA ARG A 78 -11.88 -4.29 9.64
C ARG A 78 -10.91 -3.25 9.06
N THR A 79 -9.87 -2.90 9.80
CA THR A 79 -8.81 -2.00 9.35
C THR A 79 -7.82 -2.78 8.49
N LEU A 80 -7.33 -2.15 7.41
CA LEU A 80 -6.33 -2.75 6.55
C LEU A 80 -4.96 -2.74 7.24
N GLN A 81 -4.23 -3.85 7.13
CA GLN A 81 -2.86 -3.97 7.63
C GLN A 81 -1.99 -4.67 6.58
N ILE A 82 -0.70 -4.35 6.59
CA ILE A 82 0.31 -5.00 5.76
C ILE A 82 0.69 -6.33 6.43
N ASN A 83 0.66 -7.42 5.67
CA ASN A 83 0.88 -8.76 6.22
C ASN A 83 2.35 -9.02 6.55
N ASN A 84 3.28 -8.43 5.78
CA ASN A 84 4.72 -8.57 5.98
C ASN A 84 5.30 -7.33 6.70
N PRO A 85 5.75 -7.45 7.97
CA PRO A 85 6.37 -6.35 8.71
C PRO A 85 7.65 -5.81 8.06
N LEU A 86 8.43 -6.65 7.37
CA LEU A 86 9.63 -6.20 6.65
C LEU A 86 9.26 -5.30 5.47
N LEU A 87 8.21 -5.66 4.73
CA LEU A 87 7.67 -4.81 3.66
C LEU A 87 7.20 -3.47 4.21
N GLN A 88 6.50 -3.47 5.35
CA GLN A 88 6.08 -2.22 5.99
C GLN A 88 7.27 -1.34 6.36
N THR A 89 8.30 -1.89 7.02
CA THR A 89 9.53 -1.16 7.36
C THR A 89 10.22 -0.63 6.12
N TRP A 90 10.38 -1.46 5.09
CA TRP A 90 11.02 -1.06 3.84
C TRP A 90 10.30 0.12 3.18
N ILE A 91 8.95 0.09 3.15
CA ILE A 91 8.13 1.17 2.61
C ILE A 91 8.38 2.46 3.37
N LEU A 92 8.38 2.41 4.70
CA LEU A 92 8.63 3.58 5.55
C LEU A 92 10.02 4.19 5.31
N GLU A 93 11.01 3.37 5.00
CA GLU A 93 12.40 3.79 4.78
C GLU A 93 12.70 4.27 3.35
N ASN A 94 11.99 3.74 2.34
CA ASN A 94 12.38 3.89 0.92
C ASN A 94 11.36 4.61 0.06
N THR A 95 10.20 4.97 0.61
CA THR A 95 9.14 5.64 -0.16
C THR A 95 8.79 6.98 0.49
N PRO A 96 8.38 7.99 -0.29
CA PRO A 96 7.89 9.27 0.23
C PRO A 96 6.50 9.15 0.87
#